data_AF-A0A2V9YIQ1-F1
#
_entry.id   AF-A0A2V9YIQ1-F1
#
_cell.length_a   1.000
_cell.length_b   1.000
_cell.length_c   1.000
_cell.angle_alpha   90.00
_cell.angle_beta   90.00
_cell.angle_gamma   90.00
#
_symmetry.space_group_name_H-M   'P 1'
#
loop_
_entity.id
_entity.type
_entity.pdbx_description
1 polymer ?
#
loop_
_entity_poly.entity_id
_entity_poly.type
_entity_poly.pdbx_seq_one_letter_code
_entity_poly.pdbx_strand_id
1 'polypeptide(L)'
;MLLFWAKCQDAGAWFSKTRTHASIAGVLLVLCFGPGQCSSESFAQPSFAPPLDKVTELGLKYRVIAALGDRLPCEPQLSTLVERARKEFPEIKKDRVAFHVILEHLGLKKAVKFSDDEKLLVYRDYRELNAIHFAPSGDKYRVTFGPPLECRQYASPREVFIDRQGRVGGGTESVHHDVSPPLRELGDREQPQSAPTPIAKISLPYLRYRLLSHFGQAGVCGPPVIGADEKLRQIRAFAEIEQDSATLNAVLSHLGLEGRQELSDEQKLAVFQEYETLRAIDLELLASKYAFSMNVLMPERSGTSFGKSGDRVHGLVDRQGRISVLRRNPIVLACPK
;
A
#
# COMPACT_ATOMS: atom_id res chain seq x y z
N MET A 1 34.32 -43.33 -15.68
CA MET A 1 35.29 -43.62 -16.75
C MET A 1 34.67 -43.09 -18.05
N LEU A 2 35.23 -41.96 -18.51
CA LEU A 2 35.14 -41.22 -19.80
C LEU A 2 34.14 -41.73 -20.87
N LEU A 3 33.14 -40.93 -21.27
CA LEU A 3 33.12 -39.92 -22.37
C LEU A 3 33.43 -40.49 -23.76
N PHE A 4 32.49 -40.42 -24.71
CA PHE A 4 32.73 -40.27 -26.16
C PHE A 4 31.50 -39.61 -26.82
N TRP A 5 31.55 -38.33 -27.19
CA TRP A 5 32.08 -37.69 -28.43
C TRP A 5 31.11 -37.69 -29.62
N ALA A 6 30.74 -36.47 -30.00
CA ALA A 6 30.06 -36.11 -31.23
C ALA A 6 31.01 -36.21 -32.43
N LYS A 7 30.43 -36.44 -33.61
CA LYS A 7 31.14 -36.39 -34.90
C LYS A 7 30.29 -35.58 -35.89
N CYS A 8 30.79 -34.42 -36.29
CA CYS A 8 30.36 -33.71 -37.50
C CYS A 8 30.90 -34.43 -38.73
N GLN A 9 30.14 -34.43 -39.82
CA GLN A 9 30.63 -34.88 -41.13
C GLN A 9 30.15 -33.97 -42.26
N ASP A 10 31.04 -33.86 -43.25
CA ASP A 10 31.27 -32.81 -44.23
C ASP A 10 30.33 -32.71 -45.44
N ALA A 11 30.36 -31.50 -46.01
CA ALA A 11 30.54 -31.11 -47.42
C ALA A 11 29.51 -31.47 -48.52
N GLY A 12 29.24 -30.44 -49.35
CA GLY A 12 28.70 -30.56 -50.69
C GLY A 12 28.48 -29.18 -51.34
N ALA A 13 29.50 -28.65 -52.01
CA ALA A 13 29.44 -27.45 -52.84
C ALA A 13 28.83 -27.74 -54.22
N TRP A 14 28.19 -26.75 -54.87
CA TRP A 14 28.13 -26.62 -56.35
C TRP A 14 27.79 -25.17 -56.80
N PHE A 15 28.73 -24.59 -57.58
CA PHE A 15 28.69 -23.59 -58.67
C PHE A 15 27.37 -22.86 -59.04
N SER A 16 27.29 -21.58 -59.46
CA SER A 16 28.20 -20.76 -60.30
C SER A 16 27.81 -19.26 -60.39
N LYS A 17 28.83 -18.42 -60.72
CA LYS A 17 28.84 -17.22 -61.62
C LYS A 17 27.98 -15.98 -61.26
N THR A 18 28.45 -14.72 -61.32
CA THR A 18 29.56 -14.00 -62.00
C THR A 18 29.81 -12.65 -61.26
N ARG A 19 31.08 -12.29 -60.94
CA ARG A 19 31.95 -11.26 -61.58
C ARG A 19 31.40 -9.81 -61.45
N THR A 20 32.11 -8.85 -60.82
CA THR A 20 33.31 -8.18 -61.38
C THR A 20 34.12 -7.33 -60.36
N HIS A 21 35.47 -7.51 -60.41
CA HIS A 21 36.63 -6.57 -60.25
C HIS A 21 36.72 -5.61 -59.03
N ALA A 22 37.83 -5.45 -58.29
CA ALA A 22 39.28 -5.46 -58.58
C ALA A 22 40.10 -5.94 -57.33
N SER A 23 41.19 -6.73 -57.38
CA SER A 23 42.59 -6.45 -57.84
C SER A 23 43.22 -5.24 -57.12
N ILE A 24 44.37 -5.24 -56.43
CA ILE A 24 45.64 -6.02 -56.45
C ILE A 24 46.43 -5.66 -55.16
N ALA A 25 47.04 -6.63 -54.45
CA ALA A 25 48.47 -6.77 -54.08
C ALA A 25 48.55 -7.01 -52.57
N GLY A 26 49.37 -7.87 -51.98
CA GLY A 26 50.57 -8.55 -52.45
C GLY A 26 51.55 -8.62 -51.29
N VAL A 27 51.64 -9.79 -50.65
CA VAL A 27 52.83 -10.40 -50.00
C VAL A 27 53.56 -9.58 -48.91
N LEU A 28 53.55 -10.05 -47.65
CA LEU A 28 54.72 -10.72 -47.05
C LEU A 28 54.42 -11.25 -45.63
N LEU A 29 54.95 -12.43 -45.40
CA LEU A 29 54.84 -13.27 -44.21
C LEU A 29 55.98 -12.91 -43.26
N VAL A 30 55.69 -12.51 -42.03
CA VAL A 30 56.65 -12.54 -40.91
C VAL A 30 56.01 -13.24 -39.73
N LEU A 31 56.51 -14.43 -39.46
CA LEU A 31 56.31 -15.20 -38.25
C LEU A 31 57.04 -14.51 -37.09
N CYS A 32 56.31 -14.06 -36.08
CA CYS A 32 56.85 -13.88 -34.74
C CYS A 32 56.11 -14.82 -33.79
N PHE A 33 56.78 -15.93 -33.45
CA PHE A 33 56.48 -16.73 -32.26
C PHE A 33 56.79 -15.89 -31.02
N GLY A 34 55.81 -15.73 -30.14
CA GLY A 34 56.00 -15.27 -28.77
C GLY A 34 54.83 -15.76 -27.91
N PRO A 35 55.05 -16.30 -26.70
CA PRO A 35 53.98 -16.67 -25.81
C PRO A 35 53.47 -15.39 -25.13
N GLY A 36 52.69 -14.61 -25.87
CA GLY A 36 51.98 -13.45 -25.34
C GLY A 36 50.64 -13.90 -24.76
N GLN A 37 50.51 -13.77 -23.45
CA GLN A 37 49.26 -13.96 -22.71
C GLN A 37 48.10 -13.26 -23.44
N CYS A 38 47.13 -14.06 -23.92
CA CYS A 38 45.80 -13.54 -24.18
C CYS A 38 45.15 -13.23 -22.83
N SER A 39 45.42 -12.03 -22.31
CA SER A 39 44.52 -11.38 -21.38
C SER A 39 43.16 -11.31 -22.08
N SER A 40 42.24 -12.16 -21.66
CA SER A 40 40.83 -11.96 -21.96
C SER A 40 40.44 -10.68 -21.22
N GLU A 41 40.50 -9.55 -21.92
CA GLU A 41 39.74 -8.38 -21.54
C GLU A 41 38.27 -8.76 -21.65
N SER A 42 37.76 -9.31 -20.54
CA SER A 42 36.35 -9.37 -20.24
C SER A 42 35.86 -7.93 -20.23
N PHE A 43 35.34 -7.48 -21.38
CA PHE A 43 34.45 -6.34 -21.41
C PHE A 43 33.20 -6.74 -20.63
N ALA A 44 33.25 -6.55 -19.31
CA ALA A 44 32.05 -6.50 -18.49
C ALA A 44 31.23 -5.31 -18.99
N GLN A 45 30.32 -5.57 -19.93
CA GLN A 45 29.27 -4.60 -20.24
C GLN A 45 28.57 -4.30 -18.92
N PRO A 46 28.44 -3.02 -18.52
CA PRO A 46 27.64 -2.69 -17.36
C PRO A 46 26.22 -3.19 -17.65
N SER A 47 25.84 -4.24 -16.91
CA SER A 47 24.50 -4.83 -16.97
C SER A 47 23.54 -3.84 -16.34
N PHE A 48 23.14 -2.82 -17.12
CA PHE A 48 22.06 -1.94 -16.75
C PHE A 48 20.76 -2.73 -16.95
N ALA A 49 19.88 -2.69 -15.94
CA ALA A 49 18.55 -3.25 -16.09
C ALA A 49 17.83 -2.59 -17.29
N PRO A 50 17.13 -3.36 -18.15
CA PRO A 50 16.37 -2.78 -19.25
C PRO A 50 15.29 -1.83 -18.71
N PRO A 51 14.87 -0.80 -19.48
CA PRO A 51 13.78 0.08 -19.08
C PRO A 51 12.50 -0.74 -18.87
N LEU A 52 11.83 -0.51 -17.74
CA LEU A 52 10.58 -1.17 -17.40
C LEU A 52 9.47 -0.69 -18.33
N ASP A 53 8.63 -1.60 -18.82
CA ASP A 53 7.36 -1.18 -19.41
C ASP A 53 6.46 -0.58 -18.33
N LYS A 54 5.54 0.30 -18.74
CA LYS A 54 4.73 1.09 -17.80
C LYS A 54 3.83 0.23 -16.90
N VAL A 55 3.33 -0.92 -17.38
CA VAL A 55 2.49 -1.80 -16.56
C VAL A 55 3.32 -2.47 -15.48
N THR A 56 4.50 -2.97 -15.83
CA THR A 56 5.44 -3.54 -14.87
C THR A 56 5.92 -2.50 -13.87
N GLU A 57 6.21 -1.27 -14.31
CA GLU A 57 6.58 -0.16 -13.43
C GLU A 57 5.49 0.13 -12.38
N LEU A 58 4.25 0.31 -12.81
CA LEU A 58 3.11 0.57 -11.90
C LEU A 58 2.86 -0.61 -10.95
N GLY A 59 3.01 -1.85 -11.44
CA GLY A 59 2.92 -3.04 -10.61
C GLY A 59 4.00 -3.08 -9.52
N LEU A 60 5.23 -2.65 -9.82
CA LEU A 60 6.30 -2.51 -8.83
C LEU A 60 6.03 -1.38 -7.84
N LYS A 61 5.48 -0.24 -8.28
CA LYS A 61 5.09 0.87 -7.39
C LYS A 61 4.10 0.45 -6.32
N TYR A 62 3.06 -0.31 -6.66
CA TYR A 62 2.14 -0.85 -5.65
C TYR A 62 2.80 -1.82 -4.68
N ARG A 63 3.81 -2.58 -5.10
CA ARG A 63 4.57 -3.46 -4.18
C ARG A 63 5.39 -2.65 -3.20
N VAL A 64 6.00 -1.54 -3.66
CA VAL A 64 6.70 -0.59 -2.79
C VAL A 64 5.74 -0.01 -1.75
N ILE A 65 4.59 0.50 -2.18
CA ILE A 65 3.53 1.03 -1.29
C ILE A 65 3.12 -0.02 -0.26
N ALA A 66 2.83 -1.25 -0.70
CA ALA A 66 2.41 -2.33 0.18
C ALA A 66 3.50 -2.76 1.18
N ALA A 67 4.78 -2.68 0.80
CA ALA A 67 5.90 -3.09 1.63
C ALA A 67 6.29 -2.03 2.67
N LEU A 68 6.15 -0.75 2.33
CA LEU A 68 6.63 0.35 3.16
C LEU A 68 5.53 0.98 4.02
N GLY A 69 4.26 0.78 3.63
CA GLY A 69 3.10 1.36 4.31
C GLY A 69 3.04 2.88 4.11
N ASP A 70 1.96 3.39 3.53
CA ASP A 70 1.90 4.80 3.17
C ASP A 70 1.10 5.65 4.18
N ARG A 71 1.60 6.88 4.36
CA ARG A 71 0.81 8.09 4.10
C ARG A 71 1.77 9.26 3.91
N LEU A 72 1.57 9.98 2.80
CA LEU A 72 2.14 11.30 2.58
C LEU A 72 1.75 12.19 3.78
N PRO A 73 2.69 12.73 4.57
CA PRO A 73 2.41 13.37 5.86
C PRO A 73 1.57 14.66 5.77
N CYS A 74 1.21 15.09 4.56
CA CYS A 74 0.60 16.38 4.28
C CYS A 74 -0.44 16.24 3.18
N GLU A 75 -1.68 16.01 3.57
CA GLU A 75 -2.82 16.14 2.68
C GLU A 75 -3.45 17.52 2.85
N PRO A 76 -3.74 18.26 1.76
CA PRO A 76 -4.59 19.43 1.80
C PRO A 76 -5.95 19.12 2.44
N GLN A 77 -6.68 20.17 2.82
CA GLN A 77 -8.06 20.02 3.28
C GLN A 77 -8.90 19.21 2.28
N LEU A 78 -9.82 18.40 2.80
CA LEU A 78 -10.61 17.45 2.03
C LEU A 78 -11.44 18.10 0.92
N SER A 79 -12.02 19.28 1.17
CA SER A 79 -12.76 20.05 0.15
C SER A 79 -11.87 20.39 -1.05
N THR A 80 -10.67 20.91 -0.78
CA THR A 80 -9.66 21.22 -1.80
C THR A 80 -9.23 19.95 -2.56
N LEU A 81 -9.06 18.83 -1.87
CA LEU A 81 -8.74 17.56 -2.52
C LEU A 81 -9.85 17.08 -3.46
N VAL A 82 -11.11 17.18 -3.04
CA VAL A 82 -12.27 16.82 -3.87
C VAL A 82 -12.33 17.70 -5.12
N GLU A 83 -12.09 19.00 -4.99
CA GLU A 83 -12.05 19.93 -6.12
C GLU A 83 -10.92 19.60 -7.10
N ARG A 84 -9.70 19.38 -6.59
CA ARG A 84 -8.54 18.97 -7.42
C ARG A 84 -8.84 17.66 -8.14
N ALA A 85 -9.37 16.65 -7.42
CA ALA A 85 -9.75 15.38 -8.01
C ALA A 85 -10.74 15.54 -9.15
N ARG A 86 -11.78 16.36 -9.00
CA ARG A 86 -12.74 16.66 -10.09
C ARG A 86 -12.07 17.31 -11.30
N LYS A 87 -11.19 18.29 -11.05
CA LYS A 87 -10.51 19.07 -12.08
C LYS A 87 -9.50 18.24 -12.87
N GLU A 88 -8.72 17.40 -12.19
CA GLU A 88 -7.62 16.63 -12.79
C GLU A 88 -8.07 15.28 -13.35
N PHE A 89 -9.24 14.77 -12.95
CA PHE A 89 -9.75 13.49 -13.45
C PHE A 89 -9.73 13.33 -14.98
N PRO A 90 -10.11 14.34 -15.80
CA PRO A 90 -10.01 14.24 -17.25
C PRO A 90 -8.58 14.06 -17.76
N GLU A 91 -7.59 14.68 -17.10
CA GLU A 91 -6.18 14.54 -17.45
C GLU A 91 -5.63 13.17 -17.05
N ILE A 92 -6.00 12.66 -15.87
CA ILE A 92 -5.64 11.29 -15.43
C ILE A 92 -6.13 10.26 -16.45
N LYS A 93 -7.35 10.43 -16.98
CA LYS A 93 -7.90 9.55 -18.03
C LYS A 93 -7.10 9.53 -19.33
N LYS A 94 -6.32 10.59 -19.63
CA LYS A 94 -5.45 10.61 -20.83
C LYS A 94 -4.29 9.64 -20.66
N ASP A 95 -3.82 9.41 -19.44
CA ASP A 95 -2.88 8.34 -19.11
C ASP A 95 -3.61 7.00 -19.03
N ARG A 96 -3.95 6.44 -20.19
CA ARG A 96 -4.80 5.24 -20.31
C ARG A 96 -4.25 4.03 -19.53
N VAL A 97 -2.93 3.85 -19.50
CA VAL A 97 -2.30 2.71 -18.82
C VAL A 97 -2.40 2.88 -17.31
N ALA A 98 -2.00 4.04 -16.78
CA ALA A 98 -2.11 4.30 -15.35
C ALA A 98 -3.57 4.26 -14.89
N PHE A 99 -4.48 4.91 -15.63
CA PHE A 99 -5.90 4.91 -15.32
C PHE A 99 -6.48 3.48 -15.27
N HIS A 100 -6.17 2.62 -16.25
CA HIS A 100 -6.66 1.24 -16.23
C HIS A 100 -6.13 0.45 -15.03
N VAL A 101 -4.84 0.56 -14.75
CA VAL A 101 -4.17 -0.10 -13.62
C VAL A 101 -4.73 0.39 -12.28
N ILE A 102 -5.03 1.68 -12.15
CA ILE A 102 -5.65 2.26 -10.96
C ILE A 102 -7.09 1.78 -10.79
N LEU A 103 -7.89 1.72 -11.87
CA LEU A 103 -9.25 1.17 -11.79
C LEU A 103 -9.24 -0.32 -11.43
N GLU A 104 -8.25 -1.07 -11.90
CA GLU A 104 -8.00 -2.44 -11.47
C GLU A 104 -7.69 -2.49 -9.99
N HIS A 105 -6.75 -1.64 -9.55
CA HIS A 105 -6.32 -1.60 -8.19
C HIS A 105 -7.52 -1.30 -7.28
N LEU A 106 -8.21 -0.19 -7.51
CA LEU A 106 -9.32 0.25 -6.68
C LEU A 106 -10.60 -0.59 -6.85
N GLY A 107 -10.62 -1.62 -7.70
CA GLY A 107 -11.82 -2.43 -7.94
C GLY A 107 -12.94 -1.70 -8.68
N LEU A 108 -12.60 -0.60 -9.37
CA LEU A 108 -13.53 0.30 -10.06
C LEU A 108 -13.68 0.01 -11.55
N LYS A 109 -13.15 -1.12 -12.06
CA LYS A 109 -13.21 -1.49 -13.50
C LYS A 109 -14.61 -1.49 -14.11
N LYS A 110 -15.64 -1.77 -13.31
CA LYS A 110 -17.04 -1.86 -13.76
C LYS A 110 -17.78 -0.52 -13.72
N ALA A 111 -17.15 0.55 -13.25
CA ALA A 111 -17.78 1.86 -13.12
C ALA A 111 -17.99 2.49 -14.51
N VAL A 112 -19.24 2.81 -14.84
CA VAL A 112 -19.62 3.52 -16.08
C VAL A 112 -19.54 5.04 -15.88
N LYS A 113 -19.83 5.49 -14.66
CA LYS A 113 -19.71 6.88 -14.20
C LYS A 113 -19.00 6.88 -12.86
N PHE A 114 -18.24 7.93 -12.60
CA PHE A 114 -17.48 8.11 -11.37
C PHE A 114 -18.11 9.21 -10.53
N SER A 115 -18.50 8.85 -9.31
CA SER A 115 -18.85 9.78 -8.23
C SER A 115 -17.62 10.56 -7.77
N ASP A 116 -17.82 11.63 -7.00
CA ASP A 116 -16.68 12.43 -6.52
C ASP A 116 -15.83 11.69 -5.48
N ASP A 117 -16.44 10.76 -4.73
CA ASP A 117 -15.72 9.82 -3.86
C ASP A 117 -14.77 8.92 -4.68
N GLU A 118 -15.25 8.36 -5.79
CA GLU A 118 -14.44 7.49 -6.66
C GLU A 118 -13.37 8.27 -7.43
N LYS A 119 -13.68 9.49 -7.88
CA LYS A 119 -12.66 10.38 -8.48
C LYS A 119 -11.57 10.72 -7.49
N LEU A 120 -11.92 10.97 -6.22
CA LEU A 120 -10.94 11.25 -5.17
C LEU A 120 -10.04 10.04 -4.90
N LEU A 121 -10.58 8.82 -4.85
CA LEU A 121 -9.79 7.60 -4.73
C LEU A 121 -8.80 7.46 -5.90
N VAL A 122 -9.28 7.61 -7.14
CA VAL A 122 -8.42 7.52 -8.34
C VAL A 122 -7.34 8.61 -8.33
N TYR A 123 -7.69 9.83 -7.94
CA TYR A 123 -6.77 10.96 -7.88
C TYR A 123 -5.65 10.74 -6.84
N ARG A 124 -5.99 10.26 -5.64
CA ARG A 124 -5.00 9.96 -4.59
C ARG A 124 -4.05 8.85 -5.03
N ASP A 125 -4.59 7.76 -5.55
CA ASP A 125 -3.82 6.61 -6.04
C ASP A 125 -2.89 7.02 -7.20
N TYR A 126 -3.37 7.84 -8.14
CA TYR A 126 -2.54 8.39 -9.22
C TYR A 126 -1.38 9.25 -8.69
N ARG A 127 -1.63 10.10 -7.69
CA ARG A 127 -0.59 10.95 -7.08
C ARG A 127 0.45 10.13 -6.34
N GLU A 128 0.02 9.13 -5.59
CA GLU A 128 0.90 8.22 -4.85
C GLU A 128 1.85 7.49 -5.80
N LEU A 129 1.33 6.92 -6.88
CA LEU A 129 2.15 6.25 -7.90
C LEU A 129 3.12 7.22 -8.60
N ASN A 130 2.74 8.47 -8.80
CA ASN A 130 3.61 9.48 -9.43
C ASN A 130 4.65 10.07 -8.47
N ALA A 131 4.48 9.91 -7.16
CA ALA A 131 5.47 10.30 -6.16
C ALA A 131 6.64 9.30 -6.05
N ILE A 132 6.51 8.13 -6.66
CA ILE A 132 7.53 7.07 -6.66
C ILE A 132 8.32 7.12 -7.97
N HIS A 133 9.64 7.17 -7.85
CA HIS A 133 10.55 7.19 -9.00
C HIS A 133 11.54 6.03 -8.90
N PHE A 134 11.76 5.35 -10.04
CA PHE A 134 12.77 4.32 -10.18
C PHE A 134 13.96 4.83 -11.00
N ALA A 135 15.16 4.55 -10.51
CA ALA A 135 16.40 4.69 -11.28
C ALA A 135 17.13 3.34 -11.31
N PRO A 136 17.58 2.87 -12.46
CA PRO A 136 18.36 1.63 -12.55
C PRO A 136 19.67 1.78 -11.75
N SER A 137 20.03 0.76 -10.97
CA SER A 137 21.22 0.73 -10.14
C SER A 137 21.81 -0.68 -10.11
N GLY A 138 22.60 -1.02 -11.14
CA GLY A 138 23.11 -2.37 -11.34
C GLY A 138 21.98 -3.35 -11.65
N ASP A 139 21.88 -4.43 -10.87
CA ASP A 139 20.84 -5.45 -10.95
C ASP A 139 19.51 -5.08 -10.24
N LYS A 140 19.50 -3.94 -9.53
CA LYS A 140 18.39 -3.43 -8.71
C LYS A 140 17.85 -2.11 -9.26
N TYR A 141 16.75 -1.66 -8.66
CA TYR A 141 16.24 -0.30 -8.82
C TYR A 141 16.44 0.48 -7.52
N ARG A 142 17.01 1.67 -7.65
CA ARG A 142 16.90 2.70 -6.61
C ARG A 142 15.51 3.29 -6.70
N VAL A 143 14.79 3.28 -5.58
CA VAL A 143 13.46 3.85 -5.45
C VAL A 143 13.58 5.09 -4.60
N THR A 144 13.18 6.23 -5.16
CA THR A 144 12.99 7.46 -4.39
C THR A 144 11.50 7.69 -4.26
N PHE A 145 11.01 7.82 -3.04
CA PHE A 145 9.62 8.07 -2.74
C PHE A 145 9.52 9.05 -1.57
N GLY A 146 8.47 9.85 -1.52
CA GLY A 146 8.35 10.85 -0.47
C GLY A 146 7.23 11.83 -0.71
N PRO A 147 7.03 12.76 0.24
CA PRO A 147 6.04 13.82 0.08
C PRO A 147 6.21 14.56 -1.26
N PRO A 148 5.09 15.01 -1.86
CA PRO A 148 5.12 15.99 -2.95
C PRO A 148 6.02 17.18 -2.59
N LEU A 149 6.54 17.89 -3.59
CA LEU A 149 7.43 19.04 -3.38
C LEU A 149 6.87 20.04 -2.33
N GLU A 150 5.57 20.27 -2.37
CA GLU A 150 4.80 21.12 -1.45
C GLU A 150 4.93 20.72 0.02
N CYS A 151 5.34 19.49 0.29
CA CYS A 151 5.29 18.83 1.59
C CYS A 151 6.70 18.40 2.07
N ARG A 152 7.75 18.70 1.31
CA ARG A 152 9.14 18.37 1.66
C ARG A 152 9.66 19.09 2.90
N GLN A 153 8.98 20.14 3.34
CA GLN A 153 9.33 20.84 4.59
C GLN A 153 9.03 20.02 5.86
N TYR A 154 8.19 18.98 5.75
CA TYR A 154 7.79 18.15 6.89
C TYR A 154 8.34 16.73 6.85
N ALA A 155 8.78 16.26 5.68
CA ALA A 155 9.49 14.99 5.55
C ALA A 155 10.39 14.99 4.31
N SER A 156 11.57 14.39 4.46
CA SER A 156 12.50 14.19 3.35
C SER A 156 12.06 12.99 2.50
N PRO A 157 12.29 13.03 1.17
CA PRO A 157 12.21 11.83 0.36
C PRO A 157 13.11 10.73 0.93
N ARG A 158 12.58 9.52 0.95
CA ARG A 158 13.27 8.32 1.37
C ARG A 158 13.78 7.58 0.14
N GLU A 159 14.87 6.86 0.33
CA GLU A 159 15.46 6.02 -0.69
C GLU A 159 15.55 4.58 -0.22
N VAL A 160 15.14 3.64 -1.08
CA VAL A 160 15.31 2.20 -0.86
C VAL A 160 15.80 1.54 -2.14
N PHE A 161 16.39 0.35 -2.03
CA PHE A 161 16.73 -0.47 -3.18
C PHE A 161 15.78 -1.65 -3.26
N ILE A 162 15.19 -1.88 -4.43
CA ILE A 162 14.35 -3.04 -4.70
C ILE A 162 14.97 -3.92 -5.78
N ASP A 163 14.77 -5.23 -5.66
CA ASP A 163 15.03 -6.16 -6.76
C ASP A 163 13.99 -6.02 -7.89
N ARG A 164 14.17 -6.80 -8.96
CA ARG A 164 13.26 -6.79 -10.12
C ARG A 164 11.85 -7.30 -9.81
N GLN A 165 11.64 -7.92 -8.65
CA GLN A 165 10.36 -8.43 -8.17
C GLN A 165 9.69 -7.49 -7.16
N GLY A 166 10.35 -6.36 -6.82
CA GLY A 166 9.86 -5.37 -5.87
C GLY A 166 10.15 -5.71 -4.42
N ARG A 167 11.07 -6.65 -4.12
CA ARG A 167 11.50 -6.93 -2.74
C ARG A 167 12.54 -5.90 -2.32
N VAL A 168 12.31 -5.28 -1.17
CA VAL A 168 13.25 -4.33 -0.57
C VAL A 168 14.49 -5.08 -0.11
N GLY A 169 15.64 -4.75 -0.69
CA GLY A 169 16.95 -5.26 -0.25
C GLY A 169 17.49 -4.38 0.87
N GLY A 170 18.08 -4.99 1.90
CA GLY A 170 18.59 -4.33 3.11
C GLY A 170 19.47 -3.12 2.83
N GLY A 171 18.86 -1.94 2.76
CA GLY A 171 19.51 -0.67 2.96
C GLY A 171 19.47 -0.39 4.45
N THR A 172 20.60 0.02 5.00
CA THR A 172 20.68 0.53 6.37
C THR A 172 19.68 1.66 6.53
N GLU A 173 18.65 1.38 7.30
CA GLU A 173 17.73 2.36 7.84
C GLU A 173 18.56 3.30 8.73
N SER A 174 19.00 4.44 8.21
CA SER A 174 19.33 5.57 9.06
C SER A 174 18.01 6.12 9.57
N VAL A 175 17.47 5.47 10.60
CA VAL A 175 16.39 6.00 11.42
C VAL A 175 16.96 7.17 12.21
N HIS A 176 16.93 8.36 11.62
CA HIS A 176 16.96 9.57 12.44
C HIS A 176 15.59 9.69 13.12
N HIS A 177 15.57 9.36 14.41
CA HIS A 177 14.52 9.78 15.32
C HIS A 177 14.57 11.31 15.42
N ASP A 178 13.77 12.01 14.62
CA ASP A 178 13.43 13.39 14.94
C ASP A 178 12.29 13.38 15.95
N VAL A 179 12.69 13.53 17.21
CA VAL A 179 11.81 13.87 18.31
C VAL A 179 11.44 15.35 18.17
N SER A 180 10.15 15.65 18.10
CA SER A 180 9.63 17.02 18.25
C SER A 180 8.15 17.01 18.70
N PRO A 181 7.70 18.07 19.40
CA PRO A 181 7.01 17.99 20.70
C PRO A 181 5.47 18.00 20.62
N PRO A 182 4.74 17.88 21.75
CA PRO A 182 3.29 17.76 21.74
C PRO A 182 2.58 19.06 21.35
N LEU A 183 1.54 18.92 20.53
CA LEU A 183 0.56 19.95 20.21
C LEU A 183 -0.33 20.23 21.44
N ARG A 184 -0.34 21.49 21.89
CA ARG A 184 -1.34 22.04 22.82
C ARG A 184 -2.52 22.62 22.05
N GLU A 185 -3.69 22.39 22.63
CA GLU A 185 -5.02 22.89 22.27
C GLU A 185 -5.15 24.42 22.27
N LEU A 186 -6.20 24.90 21.57
CA LEU A 186 -7.08 26.07 21.81
C LEU A 186 -7.71 26.42 20.44
N GLY A 187 -9.02 26.48 20.20
CA GLY A 187 -10.22 26.33 21.00
C GLY A 187 -11.40 26.68 20.07
N ASP A 188 -12.51 25.97 20.20
CA ASP A 188 -13.72 26.16 19.41
C ASP A 188 -14.38 27.51 19.68
N ARG A 189 -14.89 28.15 18.61
CA ARG A 189 -15.86 29.24 18.71
C ARG A 189 -17.10 28.85 17.93
N GLU A 190 -18.10 28.40 18.67
CA GLU A 190 -19.44 28.11 18.17
C GLU A 190 -20.23 29.41 17.92
N GLN A 191 -20.92 29.49 16.79
CA GLN A 191 -22.00 30.46 16.57
C GLN A 191 -23.19 29.74 15.92
N PRO A 192 -24.43 29.98 16.38
CA PRO A 192 -25.58 29.12 16.11
C PRO A 192 -26.23 29.44 14.77
N GLN A 193 -26.53 28.41 13.97
CA GLN A 193 -27.46 28.53 12.85
C GLN A 193 -28.47 27.37 12.84
N SER A 194 -29.73 27.78 12.73
CA SER A 194 -30.96 27.00 12.81
C SER A 194 -31.06 25.86 11.80
N ALA A 195 -31.65 24.77 12.29
CA ALA A 195 -31.76 23.46 11.65
C ALA A 195 -32.63 23.41 10.38
N PRO A 196 -32.25 22.55 9.42
CA PRO A 196 -33.18 21.69 8.70
C PRO A 196 -33.24 20.32 9.38
N THR A 197 -34.43 19.73 9.43
CA THR A 197 -34.73 18.39 9.97
C THR A 197 -33.66 17.36 9.57
N PRO A 198 -32.91 16.76 10.52
CA PRO A 198 -31.84 15.85 10.18
C PRO A 198 -32.43 14.56 9.64
N ILE A 199 -32.12 14.23 8.38
CA ILE A 199 -32.05 12.84 7.95
C ILE A 199 -31.04 12.18 8.90
N ALA A 200 -31.48 11.23 9.72
CA ALA A 200 -30.66 10.60 10.74
C ALA A 200 -29.37 10.03 10.09
N LYS A 201 -28.25 10.71 10.31
CA LYS A 201 -26.92 10.26 9.87
C LYS A 201 -26.43 9.25 10.90
N ILE A 202 -26.02 8.06 10.45
CA ILE A 202 -25.40 7.08 11.34
C ILE A 202 -24.04 7.64 11.77
N SER A 203 -23.76 7.62 13.08
CA SER A 203 -22.45 8.06 13.60
C SER A 203 -21.34 7.07 13.25
N LEU A 204 -20.08 7.50 13.33
CA LEU A 204 -18.92 6.65 12.98
C LEU A 204 -18.89 5.31 13.75
N PRO A 205 -19.11 5.26 15.08
CA PRO A 205 -19.15 3.99 15.81
C PRO A 205 -20.24 3.05 15.28
N TYR A 206 -21.44 3.57 14.99
CA TYR A 206 -22.52 2.76 14.44
C TYR A 206 -22.26 2.32 12.99
N LEU A 207 -21.51 3.09 12.20
CA LEU A 207 -21.03 2.63 10.89
C LEU A 207 -20.03 1.47 11.04
N ARG A 208 -19.14 1.50 12.03
CA ARG A 208 -18.23 0.37 12.33
C ARG A 208 -19.01 -0.86 12.76
N TYR A 209 -20.02 -0.71 13.62
CA TYR A 209 -20.93 -1.80 13.97
C TYR A 209 -21.67 -2.37 12.76
N ARG A 210 -22.09 -1.51 11.82
CA ARG A 210 -22.71 -1.95 10.57
C ARG A 210 -21.76 -2.80 9.72
N LEU A 211 -20.48 -2.44 9.68
CA LEU A 211 -19.44 -3.20 8.99
C LEU A 211 -19.17 -4.55 9.69
N LEU A 212 -19.07 -4.58 11.01
CA LEU A 212 -18.96 -5.82 11.80
C LEU A 212 -20.16 -6.75 11.56
N SER A 213 -21.37 -6.20 11.58
CA SER A 213 -22.58 -6.99 11.31
C SER A 213 -22.61 -7.56 9.89
N HIS A 214 -22.03 -6.86 8.92
CA HIS A 214 -22.03 -7.29 7.52
C HIS A 214 -20.91 -8.30 7.19
N PHE A 215 -19.70 -8.10 7.74
CA PHE A 215 -18.53 -8.90 7.41
C PHE A 215 -18.14 -9.93 8.48
N GLY A 216 -18.59 -9.76 9.72
CA GLY A 216 -18.22 -10.58 10.87
C GLY A 216 -17.09 -9.97 11.69
N GLN A 217 -16.33 -10.84 12.35
CA GLN A 217 -15.32 -10.44 13.34
C GLN A 217 -14.13 -9.72 12.68
N ALA A 218 -13.82 -8.52 13.19
CA ALA A 218 -12.61 -7.80 12.80
C ALA A 218 -11.35 -8.47 13.38
N GLY A 219 -10.28 -8.48 12.60
CA GLY A 219 -8.96 -8.91 13.02
C GLY A 219 -8.31 -7.82 13.86
N VAL A 220 -8.30 -8.03 15.18
CA VAL A 220 -7.65 -7.13 16.15
C VAL A 220 -6.24 -7.63 16.45
N CYS A 221 -5.27 -6.72 16.46
CA CYS A 221 -3.94 -6.96 16.98
C CYS A 221 -3.84 -6.30 18.36
N GLY A 222 -3.73 -7.13 19.40
CA GLY A 222 -3.53 -6.70 20.77
C GLY A 222 -3.05 -7.89 21.61
N PRO A 223 -2.30 -7.66 22.70
CA PRO A 223 -1.90 -8.74 23.58
C PRO A 223 -3.16 -9.45 24.11
N PRO A 224 -3.21 -10.80 24.07
CA PRO A 224 -4.29 -11.51 24.74
C PRO A 224 -4.26 -11.16 26.24
N VAL A 225 -5.44 -11.12 26.87
CA VAL A 225 -5.53 -10.90 28.33
C VAL A 225 -4.99 -12.13 29.05
N ILE A 226 -3.68 -12.15 29.27
CA ILE A 226 -2.97 -13.22 29.98
C ILE A 226 -2.38 -12.63 31.26
N GLY A 227 -2.89 -13.09 32.40
CA GLY A 227 -2.43 -12.66 33.71
C GLY A 227 -3.05 -11.36 34.22
N ALA A 228 -2.86 -11.10 35.52
CA ALA A 228 -3.48 -9.97 36.22
C ALA A 228 -2.94 -8.60 35.76
N ASP A 229 -1.66 -8.52 35.43
CA ASP A 229 -1.02 -7.25 35.04
C ASP A 229 -1.54 -6.72 33.71
N GLU A 230 -1.79 -7.60 32.73
CA GLU A 230 -2.39 -7.22 31.45
C GLU A 230 -3.85 -6.77 31.63
N LYS A 231 -4.63 -7.51 32.43
CA LYS A 231 -6.00 -7.10 32.79
C LYS A 231 -6.00 -5.69 33.41
N LEU A 232 -5.09 -5.42 34.35
CA LEU A 232 -4.96 -4.10 34.97
C LEU A 232 -4.55 -3.00 33.99
N ARG A 233 -3.65 -3.29 33.04
CA ARG A 233 -3.29 -2.33 31.98
C ARG A 233 -4.50 -1.93 31.14
N GLN A 234 -5.27 -2.90 30.68
CA GLN A 234 -6.47 -2.66 29.86
C GLN A 234 -7.55 -1.90 30.63
N ILE A 235 -7.74 -2.21 31.90
CA ILE A 235 -8.65 -1.45 32.77
C ILE A 235 -8.18 0.00 32.93
N ARG A 236 -6.87 0.25 33.08
CA ARG A 236 -6.33 1.61 33.20
C ARG A 236 -6.47 2.42 31.90
N ALA A 237 -6.41 1.76 30.75
CA ALA A 237 -6.63 2.39 29.44
C ALA A 237 -8.07 2.90 29.25
N PHE A 238 -9.01 2.51 30.12
CA PHE A 238 -10.39 3.01 30.09
C PHE A 238 -10.47 4.55 30.14
N ALA A 239 -9.57 5.21 30.88
CA ALA A 239 -9.53 6.67 30.95
C ALA A 239 -9.20 7.34 29.59
N GLU A 240 -8.50 6.64 28.69
CA GLU A 240 -8.26 7.10 27.32
C GLU A 240 -9.51 6.92 26.46
N ILE A 241 -10.29 5.86 26.69
CA ILE A 241 -11.56 5.60 25.99
C ILE A 241 -12.60 6.68 26.33
N GLU A 242 -12.61 7.18 27.57
CA GLU A 242 -13.50 8.27 28.00
C GLU A 242 -13.33 9.56 27.18
N GLN A 243 -12.17 9.76 26.55
CA GLN A 243 -11.91 10.91 25.67
C GLN A 243 -12.67 10.78 24.34
N ASP A 244 -12.99 9.56 23.89
CA ASP A 244 -13.85 9.30 22.73
C ASP A 244 -15.27 8.96 23.20
N SER A 245 -15.95 9.98 23.73
CA SER A 245 -17.32 9.86 24.24
C SER A 245 -18.31 9.28 23.22
N ALA A 246 -18.13 9.57 21.93
CA ALA A 246 -19.00 9.06 20.88
C ALA A 246 -18.87 7.55 20.73
N THR A 247 -17.64 7.03 20.68
CA THR A 247 -17.39 5.58 20.61
C THR A 247 -17.75 4.90 21.92
N LEU A 248 -17.40 5.48 23.08
CA LEU A 248 -17.75 4.94 24.39
C LEU A 248 -19.26 4.77 24.54
N ASN A 249 -20.05 5.79 24.23
CA ASN A 249 -21.51 5.72 24.32
C ASN A 249 -22.09 4.62 23.42
N ALA A 250 -21.55 4.45 22.20
CA ALA A 250 -21.99 3.38 21.31
C ALA A 250 -21.61 1.98 21.84
N VAL A 251 -20.42 1.84 22.43
CA VAL A 251 -19.99 0.58 23.07
C VAL A 251 -20.86 0.24 24.28
N LEU A 252 -21.12 1.21 25.16
CA LEU A 252 -22.01 1.03 26.31
C LEU A 252 -23.43 0.65 25.87
N SER A 253 -23.93 1.27 24.80
CA SER A 253 -25.19 0.89 24.15
C SER A 253 -25.18 -0.55 23.69
N HIS A 254 -24.16 -0.93 22.94
CA HIS A 254 -24.04 -2.26 22.37
C HIS A 254 -23.95 -3.35 23.44
N LEU A 255 -23.23 -3.07 24.54
CA LEU A 255 -23.06 -4.00 25.66
C LEU A 255 -24.23 -3.98 26.67
N GLY A 256 -25.24 -3.12 26.48
CA GLY A 256 -26.36 -2.99 27.43
C GLY A 256 -25.94 -2.40 28.78
N LEU A 257 -24.94 -1.52 28.78
CA LEU A 257 -24.35 -0.88 29.97
C LEU A 257 -24.72 0.60 30.10
N GLU A 258 -25.62 1.11 29.27
CA GLU A 258 -26.08 2.51 29.32
C GLU A 258 -26.66 2.89 30.69
N GLY A 259 -26.45 4.14 31.10
CA GLY A 259 -27.03 4.69 32.34
C GLY A 259 -26.39 4.17 33.63
N ARG A 260 -25.38 3.31 33.57
CA ARG A 260 -24.60 2.91 34.75
C ARG A 260 -23.69 4.06 35.21
N GLN A 261 -23.74 4.36 36.51
CA GLN A 261 -22.89 5.40 37.11
C GLN A 261 -21.45 4.91 37.33
N GLU A 262 -21.27 3.63 37.61
CA GLU A 262 -19.96 3.00 37.77
C GLU A 262 -19.93 1.65 37.04
N LEU A 263 -18.79 1.36 36.39
CA LEU A 263 -18.53 0.09 35.72
C LEU A 263 -17.58 -0.76 36.56
N SER A 264 -17.89 -2.05 36.71
CA SER A 264 -16.96 -3.00 37.32
C SER A 264 -15.71 -3.20 36.46
N ASP A 265 -14.66 -3.76 37.03
CA ASP A 265 -13.42 -4.06 36.30
C ASP A 265 -13.65 -5.00 35.11
N GLU A 266 -14.56 -5.98 35.25
CA GLU A 266 -14.98 -6.86 34.15
C GLU A 266 -15.70 -6.09 33.05
N GLN A 267 -16.52 -5.10 33.40
CA GLN A 267 -17.23 -4.27 32.43
C GLN A 267 -16.28 -3.32 31.71
N LYS A 268 -15.33 -2.71 32.42
CA LYS A 268 -14.27 -1.89 31.81
C LYS A 268 -13.42 -2.71 30.84
N LEU A 269 -13.10 -3.95 31.20
CA LEU A 269 -12.38 -4.86 30.31
C LEU A 269 -13.20 -5.19 29.05
N ALA A 270 -14.49 -5.47 29.18
CA ALA A 270 -15.37 -5.72 28.04
C ALA A 270 -15.48 -4.50 27.11
N VAL A 271 -15.63 -3.30 27.70
CA VAL A 271 -15.64 -2.03 26.94
C VAL A 271 -14.33 -1.82 26.20
N PHE A 272 -13.19 -2.08 26.84
CA PHE A 272 -11.87 -1.95 26.21
C PHE A 272 -11.73 -2.86 24.98
N GLN A 273 -12.09 -4.15 25.12
CA GLN A 273 -12.00 -5.12 24.01
C GLN A 273 -12.91 -4.76 22.84
N GLU A 274 -14.12 -4.28 23.15
CA GLU A 274 -15.09 -3.84 22.15
C GLU A 274 -14.62 -2.57 21.44
N TYR A 275 -14.07 -1.61 22.19
CA TYR A 275 -13.48 -0.38 21.66
C TYR A 275 -12.33 -0.67 20.68
N GLU A 276 -11.40 -1.56 21.06
CA GLU A 276 -10.29 -1.98 20.18
C GLU A 276 -10.80 -2.70 18.92
N THR A 277 -11.88 -3.47 19.03
CA THR A 277 -12.55 -4.11 17.89
C THR A 277 -13.09 -3.09 16.90
N LEU A 278 -13.74 -2.02 17.38
CA LEU A 278 -14.21 -0.93 16.52
C LEU A 278 -13.03 -0.18 15.89
N ARG A 279 -11.97 0.11 16.66
CA ARG A 279 -10.80 0.84 16.15
C ARG A 279 -9.99 0.08 15.10
N ALA A 280 -10.07 -1.24 15.08
CA ALA A 280 -9.50 -2.05 14.01
C ALA A 280 -10.17 -1.81 12.63
N ILE A 281 -11.27 -1.05 12.58
CA ILE A 281 -11.95 -0.64 11.35
C ILE A 281 -11.64 0.83 11.06
N ASP A 282 -10.85 1.04 10.02
CA ASP A 282 -10.52 2.36 9.51
C ASP A 282 -11.72 2.92 8.76
N LEU A 283 -12.09 4.17 9.08
CA LEU A 283 -13.08 4.96 8.33
C LEU A 283 -12.45 6.31 8.00
N GLU A 284 -12.33 6.61 6.72
CA GLU A 284 -11.82 7.88 6.22
C GLU A 284 -12.90 8.59 5.42
N LEU A 285 -13.23 9.84 5.78
CA LEU A 285 -14.20 10.63 5.04
C LEU A 285 -13.62 11.00 3.66
N LEU A 286 -14.42 10.78 2.61
CA LEU A 286 -14.15 11.22 1.25
C LEU A 286 -14.99 12.47 0.91
N ALA A 287 -15.64 12.54 -0.24
CA ALA A 287 -16.51 13.66 -0.57
C ALA A 287 -17.85 13.56 0.19
N SER A 288 -18.51 12.41 0.13
CA SER A 288 -19.83 12.16 0.70
C SER A 288 -19.96 10.84 1.44
N LYS A 289 -19.06 9.89 1.15
CA LYS A 289 -19.01 8.56 1.76
C LYS A 289 -17.74 8.42 2.62
N TYR A 290 -17.65 7.32 3.35
CA TYR A 290 -16.42 6.90 4.01
C TYR A 290 -15.77 5.78 3.22
N ALA A 291 -14.47 5.90 2.95
CA ALA A 291 -13.64 4.74 2.62
C ALA A 291 -13.43 3.93 3.89
N PHE A 292 -13.69 2.63 3.83
CA PHE A 292 -13.42 1.73 4.93
C PHE A 292 -12.34 0.72 4.58
N SER A 293 -11.59 0.31 5.59
CA SER A 293 -10.64 -0.79 5.52
C SER A 293 -10.71 -1.61 6.80
N MET A 294 -10.86 -2.92 6.67
CA MET A 294 -10.88 -3.83 7.81
C MET A 294 -10.27 -5.19 7.46
N ASN A 295 -9.68 -5.82 8.46
CA ASN A 295 -9.26 -7.22 8.38
C ASN A 295 -10.43 -8.08 8.87
N VAL A 296 -10.88 -9.04 8.09
CA VAL A 296 -11.96 -9.97 8.44
C VAL A 296 -11.32 -11.33 8.68
N LEU A 297 -11.52 -11.90 9.87
CA LEU A 297 -10.99 -13.23 10.18
C LEU A 297 -11.89 -14.30 9.59
N MET A 298 -11.29 -15.33 8.97
CA MET A 298 -12.04 -16.52 8.62
C MET A 298 -12.14 -17.45 9.83
N PRO A 299 -13.28 -18.12 10.06
CA PRO A 299 -13.36 -19.19 11.05
C PRO A 299 -12.32 -20.26 10.70
N GLU A 300 -11.55 -20.69 11.70
CA GLU A 300 -10.36 -21.51 11.53
C GLU A 300 -10.66 -22.77 10.70
N ARG A 301 -10.04 -22.90 9.53
CA ARG A 301 -9.77 -24.21 8.96
C ARG A 301 -8.57 -24.76 9.71
N SER A 302 -8.85 -25.63 10.66
CA SER A 302 -7.92 -26.44 11.44
C SER A 302 -6.49 -26.52 10.87
N GLY A 303 -5.52 -26.02 11.65
CA GLY A 303 -4.12 -26.45 11.58
C GLY A 303 -3.15 -25.47 10.92
N THR A 304 -2.65 -24.49 11.68
CA THR A 304 -1.21 -24.24 11.90
C THR A 304 -1.04 -22.95 12.72
N SER A 305 -0.18 -23.01 13.73
CA SER A 305 -0.04 -22.00 14.80
C SER A 305 0.69 -20.71 14.42
N PHE A 306 0.62 -20.27 13.15
CA PHE A 306 1.28 -19.04 12.70
C PHE A 306 0.31 -18.16 11.90
N GLY A 307 -0.32 -17.21 12.60
CA GLY A 307 -1.18 -16.18 12.03
C GLY A 307 -2.61 -16.64 11.75
N LYS A 308 -3.58 -15.76 12.01
CA LYS A 308 -4.97 -16.01 11.61
C LYS A 308 -5.12 -15.67 10.14
N SER A 309 -5.60 -16.63 9.35
CA SER A 309 -5.96 -16.38 7.96
C SER A 309 -7.24 -15.55 7.90
N GLY A 310 -7.26 -14.57 7.00
CA GLY A 310 -8.39 -13.68 6.83
C GLY A 310 -8.35 -12.98 5.49
N ASP A 311 -9.24 -12.02 5.31
CA ASP A 311 -9.22 -11.13 4.16
C ASP A 311 -9.08 -9.68 4.63
N ARG A 312 -8.30 -8.88 3.92
CA ARG A 312 -8.40 -7.42 4.02
C ARG A 312 -9.44 -6.94 3.02
N VAL A 313 -10.48 -6.27 3.54
CA VAL A 313 -11.60 -5.75 2.76
C VAL A 313 -11.49 -4.24 2.73
N HIS A 314 -11.58 -3.69 1.51
CA HIS A 314 -11.68 -2.26 1.26
C HIS A 314 -13.01 -1.95 0.57
N GLY A 315 -13.63 -0.85 0.94
CA GLY A 315 -14.86 -0.43 0.29
C GLY A 315 -15.31 0.97 0.65
N LEU A 316 -16.55 1.28 0.28
CA LEU A 316 -17.23 2.52 0.61
C LEU A 316 -18.44 2.23 1.49
N VAL A 317 -18.69 3.07 2.47
CA VAL A 317 -19.94 3.08 3.25
C VAL A 317 -20.54 4.49 3.24
N ASP A 318 -21.83 4.59 2.88
CA ASP A 318 -22.54 5.87 2.94
C ASP A 318 -22.99 6.22 4.37
N ARG A 319 -23.46 7.45 4.58
CA ARG A 319 -23.94 7.93 5.89
C ARG A 319 -25.23 7.23 6.38
N GLN A 320 -25.81 6.36 5.56
CA GLN A 320 -26.97 5.52 5.86
C GLN A 320 -26.57 4.05 6.08
N GLY A 321 -25.28 3.72 6.02
CA GLY A 321 -24.78 2.36 6.23
C GLY A 321 -24.95 1.43 5.02
N ARG A 322 -25.13 1.96 3.80
CA ARG A 322 -25.04 1.16 2.57
C ARG A 322 -23.58 0.92 2.23
N ILE A 323 -23.23 -0.36 2.07
CA ILE A 323 -21.86 -0.82 1.87
C ILE A 323 -21.66 -1.16 0.38
N SER A 324 -20.51 -0.78 -0.16
CA SER A 324 -20.04 -1.17 -1.49
C SER A 324 -18.61 -1.70 -1.38
N VAL A 325 -18.41 -2.99 -1.63
CA VAL A 325 -17.08 -3.60 -1.60
C VAL A 325 -16.33 -3.23 -2.86
N LEU A 326 -15.15 -2.64 -2.71
CA LEU A 326 -14.26 -2.31 -3.81
C LEU A 326 -13.28 -3.46 -4.06
N ARG A 327 -12.67 -3.97 -2.98
CA ARG A 327 -11.62 -4.98 -3.08
C ARG A 327 -11.63 -5.89 -1.86
N ARG A 328 -11.26 -7.15 -2.07
CA ARG A 328 -11.05 -8.15 -1.04
C ARG A 328 -9.82 -8.99 -1.40
N ASN A 329 -8.81 -8.95 -0.54
CA ASN A 329 -7.56 -9.67 -0.74
C ASN A 329 -7.29 -10.60 0.45
N PRO A 330 -6.80 -11.84 0.22
CA PRO A 330 -6.40 -12.71 1.31
C PRO A 330 -5.21 -12.13 2.06
N ILE A 331 -5.22 -12.26 3.38
CA ILE A 331 -4.12 -11.86 4.26
C ILE A 331 -3.82 -12.95 5.29
N VAL A 332 -2.58 -12.94 5.77
CA VAL A 332 -2.21 -13.57 7.04
C VAL A 332 -2.03 -12.43 8.03
N LEU A 333 -2.91 -12.36 9.03
CA LEU A 333 -2.78 -11.34 10.07
C LEU A 333 -1.60 -11.70 10.97
N ALA A 334 -0.47 -11.01 10.75
CA ALA A 334 0.70 -11.07 11.61
C ALA A 334 0.70 -9.85 12.53
N CYS A 335 0.37 -10.06 13.81
CA CYS A 335 0.45 -9.00 14.80
C CYS A 335 1.90 -8.89 15.30
N PRO A 336 2.47 -7.67 15.37
CA PRO A 336 3.77 -7.46 15.99
C PRO A 336 3.73 -7.97 17.45
N LYS A 337 4.83 -8.59 17.89
CA LYS A 337 4.98 -9.13 19.24
C LYS A 337 5.31 -8.06 20.25
#